data_AF-A0A7K0G4S6-F1
#
_entry.id   AF-A0A7K0G4S6-F1
#
_cell.length_a   1.000
_cell.length_b   1.000
_cell.length_c   1.000
_cell.angle_alpha   90.00
_cell.angle_beta   90.00
_cell.angle_gamma   90.00
#
_symmetry.space_group_name_H-M   'P 1'
#
loop_
_entity.id
_entity.type
_entity.pdbx_description
1 polymer ?
#
loop_
_entity_poly.entity_id
_entity_poly.type
_entity_poly.pdbx_seq_one_letter_code
_entity_poly.pdbx_strand_id
1 'polypeptide(L)'
;MENFKERKLISVKELQRIKSITLEVDENSHITIGPNEKMFSDALHYVSIKSFEDLQELSIIPQGLSKENVLKAISDDDDESLAIAKKDYNFSKQSDCKCHDHVETSLQTQFRNIRRKSNFQLAKLLTHHHGKQILWDDFEAIHAYKMTTNLLKNPRLGLSVVYFALDDIIINTNATLTVNSGTDLIKGRNLVIHTNGKMEIKSSYLFLKCQTARAYSNKLESLSTSI
;
A
#
# COMPACT_ATOMS: atom_id res chain seq x y z
N MET A 1 -19.47 -25.89 0.01
CA MET A 1 -18.69 -24.69 0.36
C MET A 1 -18.28 -24.84 1.81
N GLU A 2 -17.05 -25.28 2.07
CA GLU A 2 -16.55 -25.41 3.45
C GLU A 2 -16.45 -24.02 4.07
N ASN A 3 -17.10 -23.84 5.23
CA ASN A 3 -16.97 -22.67 6.08
C ASN A 3 -15.50 -22.48 6.45
N PHE A 4 -14.82 -21.54 5.78
CA PHE A 4 -13.60 -20.96 6.34
C PHE A 4 -13.99 -20.46 7.73
N LYS A 5 -13.42 -21.08 8.79
CA LYS A 5 -13.57 -20.67 10.19
C LYS A 5 -13.66 -19.15 10.23
N GLU A 6 -14.71 -18.63 10.86
CA GLU A 6 -14.92 -17.19 11.07
C GLU A 6 -13.60 -16.61 11.60
N ARG A 7 -12.81 -15.99 10.71
CA ARG A 7 -11.43 -15.61 11.05
C ARG A 7 -11.55 -14.44 12.00
N LYS A 8 -11.17 -14.68 13.26
CA LYS A 8 -11.28 -13.70 14.34
C LYS A 8 -10.52 -12.43 13.95
N LEU A 9 -11.20 -11.30 14.04
CA LEU A 9 -10.57 -9.99 13.95
C LEU A 9 -9.71 -9.76 15.21
N ILE A 10 -8.41 -9.51 15.02
CA ILE A 10 -7.45 -9.27 16.10
C ILE A 10 -6.99 -7.81 16.12
N SER A 11 -6.51 -7.33 17.26
CA SER A 11 -5.88 -6.02 17.38
C SER A 11 -4.42 -6.03 16.87
N VAL A 12 -3.88 -4.85 16.56
CA VAL A 12 -2.45 -4.70 16.19
C VAL A 12 -1.52 -5.20 17.31
N LYS A 13 -1.89 -4.98 18.57
CA LYS A 13 -1.13 -5.47 19.74
C LYS A 13 -1.14 -7.00 19.85
N GLU A 14 -2.25 -7.65 19.51
CA GLU A 14 -2.28 -9.12 19.44
C GLU A 14 -1.43 -9.62 18.29
N LEU A 15 -1.49 -8.97 17.12
CA LEU A 15 -0.70 -9.31 15.94
C LEU A 15 0.81 -9.34 16.24
N GLN A 16 1.33 -8.37 17.00
CA GLN A 16 2.75 -8.33 17.39
C GLN A 16 3.21 -9.53 18.22
N ARG A 17 2.29 -10.27 18.85
CA ARG A 17 2.60 -11.47 19.65
C ARG A 17 2.53 -12.75 18.83
N ILE A 18 2.03 -12.68 17.59
CA ILE A 18 1.91 -13.85 16.73
C ILE A 18 3.28 -14.18 16.16
N LYS A 19 3.64 -15.46 16.24
CA LYS A 19 4.87 -15.97 15.63
C LYS A 19 4.73 -15.87 14.10
N SER A 20 5.63 -15.14 13.49
CA SER A 20 5.72 -15.05 12.04
C SER A 20 6.27 -16.37 11.45
N ILE A 21 5.93 -16.64 10.20
CA ILE A 21 6.28 -17.89 9.51
C ILE A 21 7.12 -17.56 8.28
N THR A 22 8.08 -18.43 7.95
CA THR A 22 8.81 -18.33 6.67
C THR A 22 7.94 -18.88 5.55
N LEU A 23 7.76 -18.07 4.51
CA LEU A 23 7.16 -18.49 3.25
C LEU A 23 8.29 -18.80 2.28
N GLU A 24 8.43 -20.06 1.92
CA GLU A 24 9.35 -20.51 0.90
C GLU A 24 8.57 -21.08 -0.29
N VAL A 25 8.94 -20.64 -1.49
CA VAL A 25 8.42 -21.18 -2.75
C VAL A 25 9.54 -22.00 -3.38
N ASP A 26 9.31 -23.30 -3.50
CA ASP A 26 10.28 -24.27 -4.03
C ASP A 26 10.67 -23.96 -5.47
N GLU A 27 11.85 -24.43 -5.88
CA GLU A 27 12.35 -24.25 -7.25
C GLU A 27 11.36 -24.77 -8.30
N ASN A 28 11.21 -24.03 -9.39
CA ASN A 28 10.32 -24.36 -10.51
C ASN A 28 8.85 -24.58 -10.10
N SER A 29 8.44 -24.07 -8.93
CA SER A 29 7.08 -24.22 -8.42
C SER A 29 6.27 -22.92 -8.49
N HIS A 30 4.97 -23.05 -8.27
CA HIS A 30 4.05 -21.92 -8.22
C HIS A 30 3.17 -22.04 -6.98
N ILE A 31 3.19 -21.02 -6.13
CA ILE A 31 2.36 -20.93 -4.94
C ILE A 31 1.49 -19.69 -5.05
N THR A 32 0.24 -19.81 -4.62
CA THR A 32 -0.68 -18.69 -4.47
C THR A 32 -1.07 -18.52 -3.00
N ILE A 33 -0.98 -17.29 -2.50
CA ILE A 33 -1.46 -16.91 -1.17
C ILE A 33 -2.58 -15.88 -1.28
N GLY A 34 -3.49 -15.88 -0.31
CA GLY A 34 -4.61 -14.95 -0.26
C GLY A 34 -5.62 -15.30 0.82
N PRO A 35 -6.66 -14.46 1.01
CA PRO A 35 -7.70 -14.69 2.00
C PRO A 35 -8.46 -16.00 1.82
N ASN A 36 -8.63 -16.45 0.58
CA ASN A 36 -9.38 -17.67 0.25
C ASN A 36 -8.49 -18.93 0.19
N GLU A 37 -7.18 -18.76 0.39
CA GLU A 37 -6.22 -19.84 0.21
C GLU A 37 -5.99 -20.54 1.55
N LYS A 38 -5.93 -21.88 1.50
CA LYS A 38 -5.63 -22.70 2.69
C LYS A 38 -4.13 -22.69 3.01
N MET A 39 -3.28 -22.60 1.98
CA MET A 39 -1.83 -22.57 2.15
C MET A 39 -1.43 -21.27 2.86
N PHE A 40 -0.58 -21.39 3.89
CA PHE A 40 -0.16 -20.27 4.75
C PHE A 40 -1.32 -19.54 5.46
N SER A 41 -2.46 -20.20 5.68
CA SER A 41 -3.59 -19.61 6.42
C SER A 41 -3.22 -19.17 7.84
N ASP A 42 -2.23 -19.83 8.44
CA ASP A 42 -1.76 -19.54 9.80
C ASP A 42 -0.97 -18.22 9.90
N ALA A 43 -0.40 -17.76 8.77
CA ALA A 43 0.25 -16.46 8.67
C ALA A 43 -0.73 -15.32 8.35
N LEU A 44 -1.98 -15.65 7.97
CA LEU A 44 -2.98 -14.68 7.57
C LEU A 44 -3.87 -14.28 8.76
N HIS A 45 -3.95 -12.97 8.99
CA HIS A 45 -4.74 -12.38 10.05
C HIS A 45 -5.65 -11.26 9.53
N TYR A 46 -6.83 -11.17 10.13
CA TYR A 46 -7.71 -10.02 9.96
C TYR A 46 -7.41 -9.07 11.11
N VAL A 47 -6.91 -7.88 10.80
CA VAL A 47 -6.40 -6.94 11.80
C VAL A 47 -7.29 -5.72 11.86
N SER A 48 -7.73 -5.35 13.06
CA SER A 48 -8.47 -4.11 13.33
C SER A 48 -7.50 -2.99 13.64
N ILE A 49 -7.56 -1.93 12.84
CA ILE A 49 -6.83 -0.67 13.00
C ILE A 49 -7.84 0.37 13.47
N LYS A 50 -7.68 0.88 14.68
CA LYS A 50 -8.62 1.81 15.33
C LYS A 50 -8.02 3.16 15.65
N SER A 51 -6.71 3.28 15.57
CA SER A 51 -5.97 4.46 16.00
C SER A 51 -4.86 4.83 15.01
N PHE A 52 -4.31 6.04 15.15
CA PHE A 52 -3.18 6.47 14.32
C PHE A 52 -1.91 5.73 14.75
N GLU A 53 -1.82 5.43 16.04
CA GLU A 53 -0.77 4.63 16.65
C GLU A 53 -0.74 3.21 16.06
N ASP A 54 -1.90 2.59 15.81
CA ASP A 54 -1.99 1.31 15.11
C ASP A 54 -1.35 1.37 13.70
N LEU A 55 -1.56 2.48 12.97
CA LEU A 55 -0.92 2.68 11.67
C LEU A 55 0.61 2.78 11.80
N GLN A 56 1.10 3.38 12.89
CA GLN A 56 2.52 3.47 13.19
C GLN A 56 3.13 2.13 13.62
N GLU A 57 2.42 1.38 14.46
CA GLU A 57 2.81 0.03 14.89
C GLU A 57 2.92 -0.94 13.70
N LEU A 58 2.04 -0.79 12.71
CA LEU A 58 2.11 -1.55 11.46
C LEU A 58 3.17 -1.02 10.48
N SER A 59 3.79 0.12 10.78
CA SER A 59 4.76 0.79 9.91
C SER A 59 4.18 1.25 8.57
N ILE A 60 2.87 1.51 8.55
CA ILE A 60 2.18 2.18 7.42
C ILE A 60 2.50 3.67 7.47
N ILE A 61 2.49 4.24 8.69
CA ILE A 61 3.00 5.57 8.97
C ILE A 61 4.31 5.39 9.76
N PRO A 62 5.39 6.12 9.44
CA PRO A 62 6.61 6.08 10.23
C PRO A 62 6.39 6.47 11.69
N GLN A 63 7.08 5.78 12.61
CA GLN A 63 7.11 6.16 14.02
C GLN A 63 7.78 7.53 14.19
N GLY A 64 7.26 8.35 15.10
CA GLY A 64 7.80 9.69 15.37
C GLY A 64 7.25 10.81 14.49
N LEU A 65 6.49 10.49 13.43
CA LEU A 65 5.64 11.49 12.78
C LEU A 65 4.39 11.75 13.63
N SER A 66 4.08 13.02 13.88
CA SER A 66 2.85 13.39 14.57
C SER A 66 1.64 13.25 13.63
N LYS A 67 0.50 12.92 14.23
CA LYS A 67 -0.78 12.84 13.52
C LYS A 67 -1.11 14.16 12.85
N GLU A 68 -0.90 15.27 13.55
CA GLU A 68 -1.20 16.63 13.09
C GLU A 68 -0.42 16.97 11.81
N ASN A 69 0.86 16.60 11.74
CA ASN A 69 1.69 16.87 10.57
C ASN A 69 1.25 16.05 9.35
N VAL A 70 0.90 14.78 9.56
CA VAL A 70 0.37 13.92 8.48
C VAL A 70 -0.96 14.45 7.98
N LEU A 71 -1.87 14.80 8.88
CA LEU A 71 -3.18 15.37 8.52
C LEU A 71 -3.03 16.72 7.81
N LYS A 72 -2.10 17.56 8.27
CA LYS A 72 -1.79 18.83 7.61
C LYS A 72 -1.26 18.62 6.20
N ALA A 73 -0.31 17.70 6.01
CA ALA A 73 0.22 17.41 4.69
C ALA A 73 -0.87 16.92 3.72
N ILE A 74 -1.77 16.04 4.19
CA ILE A 74 -2.93 15.58 3.40
C ILE A 74 -3.87 16.74 3.05
N SER A 75 -4.12 17.65 4.01
CA SER A 75 -4.96 18.84 3.79
C SER A 75 -4.33 19.80 2.80
N ASP A 76 -3.01 20.03 2.88
CA ASP A 76 -2.29 20.89 1.95
C ASP A 76 -2.32 20.30 0.52
N ASP A 77 -2.23 18.97 0.37
CA ASP A 77 -2.43 18.26 -0.90
C ASP A 77 -3.87 18.40 -1.44
N ASP A 78 -4.87 18.38 -0.55
CA ASP A 78 -6.28 18.61 -0.90
C ASP A 78 -6.50 20.04 -1.42
N ASP A 79 -5.95 21.04 -0.73
CA ASP A 79 -6.08 22.45 -1.11
C ASP A 79 -5.42 22.73 -2.47
N GLU A 80 -4.23 22.18 -2.70
CA GLU A 80 -3.53 22.29 -3.99
C GLU A 80 -4.33 21.61 -5.12
N SER A 81 -4.83 20.40 -4.87
CA SER A 81 -5.67 19.66 -5.82
C SER A 81 -6.96 20.43 -6.17
N LEU A 82 -7.56 21.09 -5.18
CA LEU A 82 -8.75 21.91 -5.36
C LEU A 82 -8.45 23.19 -6.15
N ALA A 83 -7.30 23.83 -5.91
CA ALA A 83 -6.88 25.00 -6.66
C ALA A 83 -6.67 24.69 -8.14
N ILE A 84 -6.01 23.56 -8.46
CA ILE A 84 -5.84 23.08 -9.83
C ILE A 84 -7.20 22.79 -10.46
N ALA A 85 -8.07 22.05 -9.78
CA ALA A 85 -9.40 21.71 -10.28
C ALA A 85 -10.25 22.97 -10.59
N LYS A 86 -10.18 24.01 -9.74
CA LYS A 86 -10.87 25.28 -9.98
C LYS A 86 -10.33 26.01 -11.20
N LYS A 87 -9.01 26.00 -11.40
CA LYS A 87 -8.37 26.63 -12.57
C LYS A 87 -8.81 25.96 -13.87
N ASP A 88 -8.78 24.64 -13.91
CA ASP A 88 -9.17 23.85 -15.08
C ASP A 88 -10.68 23.97 -15.37
N TYR A 89 -11.51 23.92 -14.33
CA TYR A 89 -12.96 24.12 -14.45
C TYR A 89 -13.30 25.50 -15.02
N ASN A 90 -12.69 26.57 -14.51
CA ASN A 90 -12.93 27.93 -15.00
C ASN A 90 -12.44 28.12 -16.43
N PHE A 91 -11.29 27.52 -16.79
CA PHE A 91 -10.80 27.53 -18.17
C PHE A 91 -11.79 26.84 -19.12
N SER A 92 -12.30 25.66 -18.73
CA SER A 92 -13.28 24.91 -19.54
C SER A 92 -14.62 25.65 -19.73
N LYS A 93 -15.00 26.50 -18.77
CA LYS A 93 -16.19 27.36 -18.89
C LYS A 93 -15.98 28.59 -19.76
N GLN A 94 -14.76 29.10 -19.84
CA GLN A 94 -14.43 30.28 -20.63
C GLN A 94 -14.08 29.94 -22.09
N SER A 95 -13.74 28.68 -22.38
CA SER A 95 -13.48 28.24 -23.75
C SER A 95 -14.79 28.03 -24.52
N ASP A 96 -15.23 29.06 -25.25
CA ASP A 96 -16.39 29.08 -26.18
C ASP A 96 -16.23 28.16 -27.42
N CYS A 97 -15.35 27.16 -27.36
CA CYS A 97 -15.05 26.32 -28.51
C CYS A 97 -16.16 25.28 -28.70
N LYS A 98 -17.05 25.51 -29.68
CA LYS A 98 -18.17 24.63 -30.07
C LYS A 98 -17.73 23.34 -30.79
N CYS A 99 -16.58 22.78 -30.43
CA CYS A 99 -16.00 21.63 -31.10
C CYS A 99 -16.06 20.43 -30.14
N HIS A 100 -17.11 19.62 -30.32
CA HIS A 100 -17.42 18.34 -29.64
C HIS A 100 -18.30 18.45 -28.39
N ASP A 101 -19.09 17.39 -28.20
CA ASP A 101 -19.93 17.12 -27.02
C ASP A 101 -19.06 17.11 -25.75
N HIS A 102 -18.77 18.29 -25.23
CA HIS A 102 -18.08 18.45 -23.97
C HIS A 102 -19.02 17.96 -22.87
N VAL A 103 -18.79 16.74 -22.39
CA VAL A 103 -19.37 16.27 -21.14
C VAL A 103 -18.81 17.16 -20.03
N GLU A 104 -19.57 18.17 -19.63
CA GLU A 104 -19.20 19.11 -18.57
C GLU A 104 -18.91 18.32 -17.30
N THR A 105 -17.63 18.19 -16.97
CA THR A 105 -17.22 17.40 -15.82
C THR A 105 -17.33 18.29 -14.59
N SER A 106 -18.14 17.89 -13.61
CA SER A 106 -18.31 18.68 -12.38
C SER A 106 -16.96 18.93 -11.68
N LEU A 107 -16.84 20.07 -11.00
CA LEU A 107 -15.64 20.40 -10.22
C LEU A 107 -15.28 19.28 -9.23
N GLN A 108 -16.28 18.60 -8.66
CA GLN A 108 -16.07 17.46 -7.78
C GLN A 108 -15.38 16.29 -8.49
N THR A 109 -15.78 15.99 -9.72
CA THR A 109 -15.15 14.92 -10.52
C THR A 109 -13.73 15.30 -10.93
N GLN A 110 -13.50 16.56 -11.35
CA GLN A 110 -12.16 17.05 -11.68
C GLN A 110 -11.23 16.98 -10.46
N PHE A 111 -11.69 17.49 -9.31
CA PHE A 111 -10.96 17.38 -8.04
C PHE A 111 -10.62 15.94 -7.69
N ARG A 112 -11.59 15.01 -7.76
CA ARG A 112 -11.34 13.59 -7.46
C ARG A 112 -10.30 12.97 -8.39
N ASN A 113 -10.29 13.35 -9.66
CA ASN A 113 -9.33 12.83 -10.64
C ASN A 113 -7.91 13.33 -10.37
N ILE A 114 -7.76 14.62 -10.06
CA ILE A 114 -6.47 15.23 -9.70
C ILE A 114 -5.97 14.65 -8.37
N ARG A 115 -6.83 14.65 -7.34
CA ARG A 115 -6.47 14.25 -5.98
C ARG A 115 -5.98 12.81 -5.88
N ARG A 116 -6.48 11.90 -6.72
CA ARG A 116 -6.01 10.51 -6.82
C ARG A 116 -4.53 10.39 -7.20
N LYS A 117 -3.96 11.44 -7.79
CA LYS A 117 -2.59 11.51 -8.29
C LYS A 117 -1.77 12.60 -7.59
N SER A 118 -2.17 13.02 -6.39
CA SER A 118 -1.52 14.13 -5.69
C SER A 118 -1.28 13.76 -4.23
N ASN A 119 -0.02 13.46 -3.88
CA ASN A 119 0.42 13.26 -2.49
C ASN A 119 1.77 13.96 -2.26
N PHE A 120 1.97 15.14 -2.85
CA PHE A 120 3.27 15.81 -2.90
C PHE A 120 3.74 16.25 -1.52
N GLN A 121 2.86 16.89 -0.75
CA GLN A 121 3.17 17.37 0.59
C GLN A 121 3.38 16.18 1.54
N LEU A 122 2.56 15.13 1.42
CA LEU A 122 2.75 13.92 2.20
C LEU A 122 4.08 13.22 1.86
N ALA A 123 4.43 13.08 0.58
CA ALA A 123 5.69 12.50 0.16
C ALA A 123 6.90 13.35 0.60
N LYS A 124 6.78 14.68 0.58
CA LYS A 124 7.80 15.60 1.11
C LYS A 124 7.99 15.42 2.62
N LEU A 125 6.91 15.29 3.38
CA LEU A 125 6.96 15.01 4.82
C LEU A 125 7.68 13.68 5.11
N LEU A 126 7.31 12.63 4.37
CA LEU A 126 7.94 11.31 4.50
C LEU A 126 9.42 11.34 4.09
N THR A 127 9.76 12.05 3.01
CA THR A 127 11.14 12.25 2.55
C THR A 127 12.00 12.88 3.63
N HIS A 128 11.51 13.97 4.23
CA HIS A 128 12.21 14.66 5.32
C HIS A 128 12.43 13.75 6.52
N HIS A 129 11.42 12.94 6.87
CA HIS A 129 11.49 12.03 8.00
C HIS A 129 12.48 10.88 7.78
N HIS A 130 12.51 10.26 6.59
CA HIS A 130 13.38 9.13 6.31
C HIS A 130 14.80 9.52 5.90
N GLY A 131 15.03 10.76 5.47
CA GLY A 131 16.30 11.16 4.87
C GLY A 131 16.57 10.51 3.51
N LYS A 132 15.55 9.93 2.87
CA LYS A 132 15.59 9.38 1.50
C LYS A 132 14.46 9.98 0.69
N GLN A 133 14.67 10.13 -0.62
CA GLN A 133 13.64 10.62 -1.51
C GLN A 133 12.46 9.66 -1.57
N ILE A 134 11.24 10.18 -1.37
CA ILE A 134 9.97 9.50 -1.58
C ILE A 134 9.16 10.37 -2.55
N LEU A 135 8.72 9.77 -3.65
CA LEU A 135 7.88 10.39 -4.66
C LEU A 135 6.40 10.32 -4.25
N TRP A 136 5.58 11.18 -4.86
CA TRP A 136 4.15 11.28 -4.55
C TRP A 136 3.35 10.06 -5.01
N ASP A 137 3.87 9.32 -5.99
CA ASP A 137 3.33 8.07 -6.53
C ASP A 137 4.01 6.82 -5.96
N ASP A 138 4.96 6.97 -5.04
CA ASP A 138 5.52 5.84 -4.32
C ASP A 138 4.45 5.19 -3.45
N PHE A 139 4.53 3.86 -3.34
CA PHE A 139 3.61 3.08 -2.52
C PHE A 139 3.56 3.58 -1.07
N GLU A 140 4.66 4.05 -0.50
CA GLU A 140 4.69 4.56 0.88
C GLU A 140 3.78 5.79 1.06
N ALA A 141 3.84 6.77 0.16
CA ALA A 141 2.97 7.95 0.20
C ALA A 141 1.50 7.60 -0.06
N ILE A 142 1.24 6.75 -1.06
CA ILE A 142 -0.12 6.31 -1.42
C ILE A 142 -0.78 5.58 -0.24
N HIS A 143 -0.10 4.63 0.39
CA HIS A 143 -0.65 3.83 1.48
C HIS A 143 -0.84 4.66 2.75
N ALA A 144 0.11 5.54 3.07
CA ALA A 144 0.00 6.48 4.19
C ALA A 144 -1.29 7.33 4.05
N TYR A 145 -1.52 7.93 2.89
CA TYR A 145 -2.73 8.70 2.61
C TYR A 145 -4.00 7.83 2.71
N LYS A 146 -4.01 6.68 2.02
CA LYS A 146 -5.22 5.85 1.90
C LYS A 146 -5.65 5.26 3.25
N MET A 147 -4.70 4.76 4.04
CA MET A 147 -5.00 4.17 5.35
C MET A 147 -5.38 5.23 6.38
N THR A 148 -4.69 6.38 6.37
CA THR A 148 -5.05 7.51 7.25
C THR A 148 -6.45 8.02 6.93
N THR A 149 -6.77 8.28 5.66
CA THR A 149 -8.11 8.77 5.29
C THR A 149 -9.22 7.74 5.52
N ASN A 150 -8.96 6.45 5.32
CA ASN A 150 -9.92 5.39 5.63
C ASN A 150 -10.20 5.31 7.13
N LEU A 151 -9.19 5.48 7.98
CA LEU A 151 -9.35 5.53 9.43
C LEU A 151 -10.22 6.72 9.85
N LEU A 152 -10.00 7.90 9.27
CA LEU A 152 -10.75 9.11 9.56
C LEU A 152 -12.22 9.05 9.10
N LYS A 153 -12.53 8.30 8.03
CA LYS A 153 -13.91 8.14 7.54
C LYS A 153 -14.78 7.33 8.50
N ASN A 154 -14.19 6.39 9.23
CA ASN A 154 -14.90 5.49 10.14
C ASN A 154 -14.28 5.48 11.54
N PRO A 155 -14.20 6.62 12.25
CA PRO A 155 -13.42 6.73 13.48
C PRO A 155 -13.95 5.85 14.62
N ARG A 156 -15.24 5.49 14.59
CA ARG A 156 -15.86 4.61 15.61
C ARG A 156 -15.62 3.12 15.35
N LEU A 157 -15.56 2.70 14.09
CA LEU A 157 -15.43 1.29 13.71
C LEU A 157 -13.97 0.91 13.41
N GLY A 158 -13.13 1.91 13.10
CA GLY A 158 -11.80 1.69 12.57
C GLY A 158 -11.86 1.16 11.13
N LEU A 159 -10.79 0.49 10.72
CA LEU A 159 -10.71 -0.26 9.48
C LEU A 159 -10.16 -1.65 9.74
N SER A 160 -10.57 -2.62 8.92
CA SER A 160 -10.08 -3.99 8.98
C SER A 160 -9.25 -4.27 7.75
N VAL A 161 -8.11 -4.93 7.92
CA VAL A 161 -7.19 -5.29 6.84
C VAL A 161 -6.84 -6.77 6.90
N VAL A 162 -6.61 -7.36 5.73
CA VAL A 162 -6.04 -8.70 5.60
C VAL A 162 -4.52 -8.59 5.57
N TYR A 163 -3.88 -9.16 6.59
CA TYR A 163 -2.46 -9.01 6.88
C TYR A 163 -1.76 -10.37 6.91
N PHE A 164 -0.65 -10.50 6.21
CA PHE A 164 0.27 -11.63 6.37
C PHE A 164 1.47 -11.26 7.26
N ALA A 165 1.67 -12.02 8.32
CA ALA A 165 2.81 -11.95 9.22
C ALA A 165 3.87 -12.98 8.83
N LEU A 166 4.86 -12.56 8.06
CA LEU A 166 5.93 -13.42 7.56
C LEU A 166 7.27 -13.04 8.19
N ASP A 167 8.13 -14.04 8.41
CA ASP A 167 9.52 -13.80 8.77
C ASP A 167 10.31 -13.58 7.48
N ASP A 168 10.48 -14.63 6.69
CA ASP A 168 11.18 -14.54 5.41
C ASP A 168 10.25 -14.93 4.27
N ILE A 169 10.38 -14.23 3.14
CA ILE A 169 9.70 -14.52 1.88
C ILE A 169 10.79 -14.93 0.90
N ILE A 170 10.90 -16.22 0.62
CA ILE A 170 11.92 -16.81 -0.23
C ILE A 170 11.24 -17.34 -1.49
N ILE A 171 11.61 -16.78 -2.64
CA ILE A 171 11.14 -17.23 -3.95
C ILE A 171 12.35 -17.82 -4.66
N ASN A 172 12.42 -19.16 -4.71
CA ASN A 172 13.57 -19.86 -5.28
C ASN A 172 13.64 -19.74 -6.82
N THR A 173 14.66 -20.35 -7.42
CA THR A 173 14.95 -20.25 -8.84
C THR A 173 13.77 -20.69 -9.70
N ASN A 174 13.41 -19.88 -10.71
CA ASN A 174 12.25 -20.07 -11.58
C ASN A 174 10.90 -20.24 -10.83
N ALA A 175 10.82 -19.89 -9.55
CA ALA A 175 9.62 -20.04 -8.75
C ALA A 175 8.69 -18.82 -8.88
N THR A 176 7.40 -19.01 -8.65
CA THR A 176 6.42 -17.92 -8.70
C THR A 176 5.57 -17.88 -7.44
N LEU A 177 5.58 -16.74 -6.75
CA LEU A 177 4.62 -16.42 -5.71
C LEU A 177 3.53 -15.51 -6.27
N THR A 178 2.29 -15.95 -6.29
CA THR A 178 1.14 -15.08 -6.58
C THR A 178 0.47 -14.65 -5.29
N VAL A 179 0.28 -13.33 -5.13
CA VAL A 179 -0.55 -12.75 -4.07
C VAL A 179 -1.91 -12.39 -4.66
N ASN A 180 -2.94 -13.11 -4.26
CA ASN A 180 -4.30 -12.89 -4.72
C ASN A 180 -4.90 -11.59 -4.18
N SER A 181 -5.97 -11.16 -4.86
CA SER A 181 -6.75 -9.99 -4.46
C SER A 181 -7.36 -10.15 -3.07
N GLY A 182 -7.61 -9.02 -2.41
CA GLY A 182 -8.12 -9.00 -1.04
C GLY A 182 -7.04 -9.17 0.04
N THR A 183 -5.77 -9.31 -0.34
CA THR A 183 -4.64 -9.11 0.58
C THR A 183 -4.27 -7.62 0.59
N ASP A 184 -4.29 -7.01 1.78
CA ASP A 184 -4.00 -5.58 1.95
C ASP A 184 -2.53 -5.35 2.35
N LEU A 185 -2.01 -6.20 3.23
CA LEU A 185 -0.72 -6.00 3.88
C LEU A 185 0.08 -7.30 3.93
N ILE A 186 1.36 -7.25 3.56
CA ILE A 186 2.34 -8.28 3.85
C ILE A 186 3.51 -7.62 4.57
N LYS A 187 3.84 -8.12 5.76
CA LYS A 187 5.06 -7.72 6.45
C LYS A 187 6.00 -8.91 6.55
N GLY A 188 7.23 -8.68 6.13
CA GLY A 188 8.34 -9.61 6.22
C GLY A 188 9.53 -8.97 6.93
N ARG A 189 10.45 -9.80 7.41
CA ARG A 189 11.83 -9.41 7.71
C ARG A 189 12.62 -9.32 6.41
N ASN A 190 12.68 -10.40 5.65
CA ASN A 190 13.44 -10.45 4.39
C ASN A 190 12.58 -10.88 3.22
N LEU A 191 12.79 -10.25 2.07
CA LEU A 191 12.32 -10.72 0.77
C LEU A 191 13.54 -11.11 -0.07
N VAL A 192 13.59 -12.37 -0.47
CA VAL A 192 14.65 -12.92 -1.32
C VAL A 192 14.02 -13.53 -2.56
N ILE A 193 14.36 -12.98 -3.72
CA ILE A 193 13.95 -13.50 -5.01
C ILE A 193 15.20 -14.02 -5.72
N HIS A 194 15.31 -15.34 -5.85
CA HIS A 194 16.39 -15.99 -6.58
C HIS A 194 16.21 -15.82 -8.09
N THR A 195 17.21 -16.27 -8.85
CA THR A 195 17.27 -16.19 -10.31
C THR A 195 15.95 -16.59 -10.98
N ASN A 196 15.41 -15.69 -11.81
CA ASN A 196 14.14 -15.87 -12.54
C ASN A 196 12.91 -16.14 -11.64
N GLY A 197 13.05 -16.05 -10.32
CA GLY A 197 11.93 -16.04 -9.40
C GLY A 197 11.09 -14.78 -9.61
N LYS A 198 9.78 -14.88 -9.37
CA LYS A 198 8.87 -13.73 -9.51
C LYS A 198 7.79 -13.70 -8.44
N MET A 199 7.43 -12.49 -8.05
CA MET A 199 6.27 -12.20 -7.23
C MET A 199 5.21 -11.50 -8.08
N GLU A 200 4.05 -12.13 -8.26
CA GLU A 200 2.93 -11.59 -9.02
C GLU A 200 1.86 -11.08 -8.06
N ILE A 201 1.61 -9.77 -8.08
CA ILE A 201 0.64 -9.14 -7.19
C ILE A 201 -0.64 -8.90 -7.99
N LYS A 202 -1.70 -9.65 -7.67
CA LYS A 202 -3.05 -9.43 -8.23
C LYS A 202 -3.89 -8.48 -7.39
N SER A 203 -3.43 -8.14 -6.18
CA SER A 203 -4.04 -7.10 -5.36
C SER A 203 -3.69 -5.73 -5.92
N SER A 204 -4.69 -4.88 -6.14
CA SER A 204 -4.48 -3.54 -6.68
C SER A 204 -3.77 -2.59 -5.72
N TYR A 205 -3.67 -2.94 -4.42
CA TYR A 205 -3.16 -2.06 -3.38
C TYR A 205 -2.47 -2.83 -2.24
N LEU A 206 -1.61 -3.79 -2.58
CA LEU A 206 -0.81 -4.49 -1.58
C LEU A 206 0.26 -3.55 -1.01
N PHE A 207 0.30 -3.41 0.31
CA PHE A 207 1.45 -2.85 1.01
C PHE A 207 2.38 -3.99 1.44
N LEU A 208 3.49 -4.14 0.71
CA LEU A 208 4.57 -5.05 1.05
C LEU A 208 5.67 -4.28 1.78
N LYS A 209 5.93 -4.64 3.04
CA LYS A 209 7.03 -4.06 3.81
C LYS A 209 7.97 -5.16 4.28
N CYS A 210 9.22 -5.08 3.83
CA CYS A 210 10.32 -5.92 4.31
C CYS A 210 11.42 -5.04 4.89
N GLN A 211 12.18 -5.54 5.86
CA GLN A 211 13.38 -4.85 6.35
C GLN A 211 14.50 -4.91 5.31
N THR A 212 14.62 -6.05 4.62
CA THR A 212 15.53 -6.20 3.48
C THR A 212 14.81 -6.80 2.28
N ALA A 213 15.21 -6.39 1.08
CA ALA A 213 14.75 -6.96 -0.17
C ALA A 213 15.96 -7.19 -1.09
N ARG A 214 16.10 -8.41 -1.61
CA ARG A 214 17.17 -8.80 -2.54
C ARG A 214 16.57 -9.58 -3.71
N ALA A 215 16.89 -9.16 -4.92
CA ALA A 215 16.54 -9.89 -6.14
C ALA A 215 17.83 -10.25 -6.88
N TYR A 216 18.02 -11.54 -7.14
CA TYR A 216 19.14 -12.05 -7.92
C TYR A 216 18.67 -12.26 -9.36
N SER A 217 19.43 -11.73 -10.32
CA SER A 217 19.16 -11.96 -11.73
C SER A 217 20.41 -12.51 -12.40
N ASN A 218 20.22 -13.35 -13.42
CA ASN A 218 21.32 -13.85 -14.25
C ASN A 218 21.92 -12.79 -15.19
N LYS A 219 21.58 -11.51 -15.02
CA LYS A 219 22.24 -10.45 -15.78
C LYS A 219 23.63 -10.23 -15.20
N LEU A 220 24.62 -10.84 -15.84
CA LEU A 220 25.92 -10.21 -16.04
C LEU A 220 25.65 -8.87 -16.76
N GLU A 221 25.35 -7.81 -16.01
CA GLU A 221 25.66 -6.44 -16.37
C GLU A 221 25.37 -5.46 -15.22
N SER A 222 26.27 -4.50 -15.14
CA SER A 222 26.46 -3.41 -14.20
C SER A 222 25.26 -2.53 -13.89
N LEU A 223 25.40 -1.85 -12.73
CA LEU A 223 24.76 -0.61 -12.26
C LEU A 223 23.66 -0.79 -11.21
N SER A 224 24.12 -0.49 -9.99
CA SER A 224 23.37 0.06 -8.87
C SER A 224 22.16 0.89 -9.27
N THR A 225 20.98 0.48 -8.81
CA THR A 225 19.94 1.41 -8.38
C THR A 225 19.17 0.79 -7.23
N SER A 226 19.08 1.57 -6.16
CA SER A 226 18.46 1.29 -4.87
C SER A 226 16.97 0.99 -4.97
N ILE A 227 16.51 0.09 -4.10
CA ILE A 227 15.10 -0.08 -3.70
C ILE A 227 14.81 0.90 -2.55
#